data_AF-A0A7C5DHI8-F1
#
_entry.id   AF-A0A7C5DHI8-F1
#
_cell.length_a   1.000
_cell.length_b   1.000
_cell.length_c   1.000
_cell.angle_alpha   90.00
_cell.angle_beta   90.00
_cell.angle_gamma   90.00
#
_symmetry.space_group_name_H-M   'P 1'
#
loop_
_entity.id
_entity.type
_entity.pdbx_description
1 polymer ?
#
loop_
_entity_poly.entity_id
_entity_poly.type
_entity_poly.pdbx_seq_one_letter_code
_entity_poly.pdbx_strand_id
1 'polypeptide(L)' 'MKNVKELADIMEELEDHVFNHHIRPEGNDFAKWVNDIFHDIELAEKLAGVKDKKHLQLVIYKHITHKLW' A
#
# COMPACT_ATOMS: atom_id res chain seq x y z
N MET A 1 9.32 3.72 -8.53
CA MET A 1 9.08 2.76 -7.45
C MET A 1 9.50 1.38 -7.92
N LYS A 2 10.54 0.79 -7.34
CA LYS A 2 11.13 -0.49 -7.77
C LYS A 2 10.69 -1.68 -6.90
N ASN A 3 10.18 -1.42 -5.71
CA ASN A 3 9.70 -2.42 -4.77
C ASN A 3 8.61 -1.83 -3.86
N VAL A 4 7.96 -2.70 -3.09
CA VAL A 4 6.87 -2.33 -2.18
C VAL A 4 7.37 -1.53 -0.96
N LYS A 5 8.64 -1.67 -0.55
CA LYS A 5 9.20 -0.85 0.53
C LYS A 5 9.20 0.63 0.15
N GLU A 6 9.60 0.96 -1.09
CA GLU A 6 9.56 2.33 -1.59
C GLU A 6 8.13 2.92 -1.57
N LEU A 7 7.09 2.09 -1.70
CA LEU A 7 5.70 2.54 -1.52
C LEU A 7 5.45 3.00 -0.08
N ALA A 8 5.89 2.21 0.91
CA ALA A 8 5.77 2.58 2.32
C ALA A 8 6.61 3.82 2.67
N ASP A 9 7.78 3.96 2.07
CA ASP A 9 8.64 5.14 2.26
C ASP A 9 7.94 6.42 1.73
N ILE A 10 7.31 6.33 0.55
CA ILE A 10 6.61 7.47 -0.06
C ILE A 10 5.36 7.87 0.74
N MET A 11 4.70 6.95 1.45
CA MET A 11 3.54 7.29 2.29
C MET A 11 3.86 8.32 3.39
N GLU A 12 5.11 8.43 3.83
CA GLU A 12 5.50 9.40 4.85
C GLU A 12 5.46 10.83 4.31
N GLU A 13 5.93 11.03 3.08
CA GLU A 13 6.04 12.33 2.42
C GLU A 13 4.82 12.70 1.57
N LEU A 14 3.94 11.74 1.28
CA LEU A 14 2.78 11.96 0.41
C LEU A 14 1.78 12.90 1.08
N GLU A 15 1.48 14.01 0.41
CA GLU A 15 0.44 14.94 0.87
C GLU A 15 -0.93 14.25 0.96
N ASP A 16 -1.69 14.57 2.00
CA ASP A 16 -2.96 13.88 2.29
C ASP A 16 -3.98 14.01 1.15
N HIS A 17 -3.98 15.14 0.45
CA HIS A 17 -4.88 15.35 -0.68
C HIS A 17 -4.55 14.42 -1.86
N VAL A 18 -3.26 14.12 -2.09
CA VAL A 18 -2.81 13.18 -3.12
C VAL A 18 -3.16 11.75 -2.70
N PHE A 19 -2.91 11.40 -1.44
CA PHE A 19 -3.31 10.09 -0.90
C PHE A 19 -4.81 9.84 -1.08
N ASN A 20 -5.64 10.82 -0.70
CA ASN A 20 -7.09 10.71 -0.78
C ASN A 20 -7.62 10.59 -2.22
N HIS A 21 -6.88 11.07 -3.23
CA HIS A 21 -7.24 10.86 -4.63
C HIS A 21 -7.17 9.37 -5.05
N HIS A 22 -6.29 8.61 -4.40
CA HIS A 22 -6.04 7.19 -4.65
C HIS A 22 -6.90 6.25 -3.79
N ILE A 23 -7.65 6.79 -2.83
CA ILE A 23 -8.54 6.05 -1.96
C ILE A 23 -9.99 6.38 -2.33
N ARG A 24 -10.75 5.36 -2.75
CA ARG A 24 -12.17 5.49 -3.07
C ARG A 24 -13.03 4.59 -2.18
N PRO A 25 -14.33 4.86 -2.03
CA PRO A 25 -15.23 3.98 -1.28
C PRO A 25 -15.15 2.51 -1.71
N GLU A 26 -15.00 2.29 -3.02
CA GLU A 26 -14.98 1.00 -3.70
C GLU A 26 -13.58 0.41 -3.92
N GLY A 27 -12.49 1.10 -3.54
CA GLY A 27 -11.16 0.54 -3.75
C GLY A 27 -9.98 1.43 -3.35
N ASN A 28 -8.79 0.83 -3.45
CA ASN A 28 -7.51 1.44 -3.12
C ASN A 28 -6.56 1.25 -4.31
N ASP A 29 -6.13 2.35 -4.94
CA ASP A 29 -5.26 2.29 -6.13
C ASP A 29 -3.88 1.69 -5.81
N PHE A 30 -3.39 1.86 -4.58
CA PHE A 30 -2.14 1.24 -4.14
C PHE A 30 -2.28 -0.29 -4.07
N ALA A 31 -3.43 -0.80 -3.59
CA ALA A 31 -3.71 -2.24 -3.58
C ALA A 31 -3.72 -2.81 -5.02
N LYS A 32 -4.38 -2.12 -5.95
CA LYS A 32 -4.39 -2.51 -7.35
C LYS A 32 -2.99 -2.49 -7.96
N TRP A 33 -2.23 -1.42 -7.73
CA TRP A 33 -0.86 -1.31 -8.21
C TRP A 33 0.06 -2.42 -7.67
N VAL A 34 -0.08 -2.78 -6.39
CA VAL A 34 0.66 -3.89 -5.79
C VAL A 34 0.36 -5.22 -6.49
N ASN A 35 -0.92 -5.50 -6.77
CA ASN A 35 -1.33 -6.68 -7.50
C ASN A 35 -0.82 -6.69 -8.95
N ASP A 36 -0.96 -5.58 -9.66
CA ASP A 36 -0.71 -5.51 -11.10
C ASP A 36 0.80 -5.51 -11.43
N ILE A 37 1.63 -4.89 -10.57
CA ILE A 37 3.08 -4.73 -10.81
C ILE A 37 3.92 -5.79 -10.10
N PHE A 38 3.56 -6.18 -8.87
CA PHE A 38 4.35 -7.14 -8.09
C PHE A 38 3.70 -8.52 -7.99
N HIS A 39 2.45 -8.67 -8.44
CA HIS A 39 1.67 -9.91 -8.32
C HIS A 39 1.59 -10.42 -6.87
N ASP A 40 1.70 -9.52 -5.89
CA ASP A 40 1.60 -9.84 -4.46
C ASP A 40 0.15 -9.76 -4.02
N ILE A 41 -0.63 -10.77 -4.40
CA ILE A 41 -2.08 -10.86 -4.17
C ILE A 41 -2.41 -10.71 -2.68
N GLU A 42 -1.63 -11.38 -1.82
CA GLU A 42 -1.83 -11.35 -0.37
C GLU A 42 -1.71 -9.91 0.18
N LEU A 43 -0.70 -9.16 -0.25
CA LEU A 43 -0.57 -7.76 0.18
C LEU A 43 -1.68 -6.90 -0.41
N ALA A 44 -2.02 -7.09 -1.69
CA ALA A 44 -3.08 -6.33 -2.34
C ALA A 44 -4.42 -6.48 -1.60
N GLU A 45 -4.77 -7.71 -1.20
CA GLU A 45 -5.99 -7.97 -0.40
C GLU A 45 -5.96 -7.27 0.95
N LYS A 46 -4.83 -7.31 1.67
CA LYS A 46 -4.66 -6.58 2.94
C LYS A 46 -4.81 -5.06 2.77
N LEU A 47 -4.40 -4.52 1.63
CA LEU A 47 -4.45 -3.10 1.32
C LEU A 47 -5.82 -2.61 0.82
N ALA A 48 -6.64 -3.49 0.21
CA ALA A 48 -7.87 -3.11 -0.48
C ALA A 48 -8.85 -2.29 0.38
N GLY A 49 -8.92 -2.58 1.69
CA GLY A 49 -9.80 -1.89 2.63
C GLY A 49 -9.15 -0.72 3.39
N VAL A 50 -7.87 -0.45 3.18
CA VAL A 50 -7.13 0.55 3.97
C VAL A 50 -7.37 1.95 3.42
N LYS A 51 -7.82 2.87 4.30
CA LYS A 51 -8.14 4.26 3.98
C LYS A 51 -7.34 5.29 4.77
N ASP A 52 -6.38 4.83 5.56
CA ASP A 52 -5.50 5.66 6.36
C ASP A 52 -4.05 5.43 5.94
N LYS A 53 -3.31 6.53 5.78
CA LYS A 53 -1.93 6.54 5.26
C LYS A 53 -0.97 5.78 6.16
N LYS A 54 -1.07 5.99 7.48
CA LYS A 54 -0.22 5.31 8.48
C LYS A 54 -0.55 3.82 8.57
N HIS A 55 -1.83 3.48 8.50
CA HIS A 55 -2.27 2.09 8.48
C HIS A 55 -1.76 1.38 7.23
N LEU A 56 -1.79 2.02 6.06
CA LEU A 56 -1.27 1.47 4.81
C LEU A 56 0.22 1.16 4.92
N GLN A 57 0.99 2.12 5.43
CA GLN A 57 2.41 1.96 5.68
C GLN A 57 2.70 0.79 6.65
N LEU A 58 1.93 0.69 7.74
CA LEU A 58 2.06 -0.40 8.72
C LEU A 58 1.77 -1.78 8.10
N VAL A 59 0.74 -1.89 7.27
CA VAL A 59 0.38 -3.15 6.59
C VAL A 59 1.51 -3.59 5.66
N ILE A 60 2.10 -2.67 4.90
CA ILE A 60 3.24 -2.97 4.03
C ILE A 60 4.44 -3.46 4.84
N TYR A 61 4.82 -2.75 5.92
CA TYR A 61 5.96 -3.17 6.74
C TYR A 61 5.76 -4.53 7.38
N LYS A 62 4.58 -4.80 7.96
CA LYS A 62 4.26 -6.12 8.51
C LYS A 62 4.42 -7.21 7.45
N HIS A 63 3.90 -6.98 6.24
CA HIS A 63 3.99 -7.95 5.15
C HIS A 63 5.43 -8.24 4.73
N ILE A 64 6.25 -7.19 4.58
CA ILE A 64 7.67 -7.34 4.26
C ILE A 64 8.39 -8.11 5.37
N THR A 65 8.17 -7.75 6.64
CA THR A 65 8.81 -8.44 7.76
C THR A 65 8.41 -9.91 7.81
N HIS A 66 7.13 -10.24 7.62
CA HIS A 66 6.68 -11.65 7.60
C HIS A 66 7.32 -12.49 6.49
N LYS A 67 7.74 -11.89 5.36
CA LYS A 67 8.44 -12.61 4.28
C LYS A 67 9.95 -12.77 4.52
N LEU A 68 10.51 -12.13 5.53
CA LEU A 68 11.94 -12.20 5.86
C LEU A 68 12.28 -13.32 6.87
N TRP A 69 11.26 -13.94 7.47
CA TRP A 69 11.38 -15.05 8.43
C TRP A 69 10.66 -16.27 7.89
#